data_AF-A0A9D6KS78-F1
#
_entry.id   AF-A0A9D6KS78-F1
#
_cell.length_a   1.000
_cell.length_b   1.000
_cell.length_c   1.000
_cell.angle_alpha   90.00
_cell.angle_beta   90.00
_cell.angle_gamma   90.00
#
_symmetry.space_group_name_H-M   'P 1'
#
loop_
_entity.id
_entity.type
_entity.pdbx_description
1 polymer ?
#
loop_
_entity_poly.entity_id
_entity_poly.type
_entity_poly.pdbx_seq_one_letter_code
_entity_poly.pdbx_strand_id
1 'polypeptide(L)'
;MPKRSKKLDLNQLAKSLVDQATGEEEIANPILTGKKADSQKGGVKGGKTRMEQLTKEQRSELAKKAAQARWDNAAPATKAGATKPGLTKQR
;
A
#
# COMPACT_ATOMS: atom_id res chain seq x y z
N MET A 1 -23.60 -5.19 1.70
CA MET A 1 -22.33 -4.41 1.75
C MET A 1 -22.65 -2.97 1.43
N PRO A 2 -22.39 -1.99 2.30
CA PRO A 2 -22.65 -0.60 1.94
C PRO A 2 -21.76 -0.22 0.76
N LYS A 3 -22.41 0.10 -0.37
CA LYS A 3 -21.80 0.22 -1.71
C LYS A 3 -21.30 1.65 -2.01
N ARG A 4 -20.92 2.40 -0.98
CA ARG A 4 -20.52 3.81 -1.12
C ARG A 4 -19.57 4.20 0.00
N SER A 5 -18.38 4.69 -0.34
CA SER A 5 -17.58 5.46 0.61
C SER A 5 -18.39 6.70 1.00
N LYS A 6 -18.50 6.98 2.30
CA LYS A 6 -19.02 8.28 2.75
C LYS A 6 -18.00 9.32 2.31
N LYS A 7 -18.21 9.95 1.16
CA LYS A 7 -17.54 11.22 0.85
C LYS A 7 -18.16 12.24 1.81
N LEU A 8 -17.48 12.45 2.93
CA LEU A 8 -17.78 13.54 3.85
C LEU A 8 -17.66 14.85 3.08
N ASP A 9 -18.55 15.80 3.36
CA ASP A 9 -18.38 17.16 2.84
C ASP A 9 -17.15 17.84 3.51
N LEU A 10 -16.74 19.00 3.00
CA LEU A 10 -15.56 19.71 3.50
C LEU A 10 -15.69 20.07 5.00
N ASN A 11 -16.89 20.44 5.44
CA ASN A 11 -17.14 20.87 6.81
C ASN A 11 -17.11 19.68 7.77
N GLN A 12 -17.68 18.54 7.35
CA GLN A 12 -17.64 17.27 8.06
C GLN A 12 -16.22 16.73 8.16
N LEU A 13 -15.40 16.88 7.11
CA LEU A 13 -13.97 16.52 7.15
C LEU A 13 -13.20 17.42 8.11
N ALA A 14 -13.41 18.74 8.02
CA ALA A 14 -12.75 19.69 8.90
C ALA A 14 -13.07 19.41 10.37
N LYS A 15 -14.34 19.12 10.68
CA LYS A 15 -14.77 18.72 12.02
C LYS A 15 -14.10 17.41 12.46
N SER A 16 -14.19 16.34 11.66
CA SER A 16 -13.58 15.05 12.05
C SER A 16 -12.06 15.14 12.23
N LEU A 17 -11.38 15.99 11.45
CA LEU A 17 -9.95 16.23 11.63
C LEU A 17 -9.65 16.95 12.96
N VAL A 18 -10.46 17.94 13.33
CA VAL A 18 -10.34 18.63 14.62
C VAL A 18 -10.61 17.66 15.76
N ASP A 19 -11.71 16.91 15.71
CA ASP A 19 -12.10 15.96 16.74
C ASP A 19 -11.02 14.85 16.93
N GLN A 20 -10.39 14.39 15.84
CA GLN A 20 -9.25 13.46 15.89
C GLN A 20 -7.97 14.11 16.46
N ALA A 21 -7.71 15.38 16.15
CA ALA A 21 -6.52 16.10 16.60
C ALA A 21 -6.61 16.51 18.07
N THR A 22 -7.80 16.82 18.58
CA THR A 22 -8.06 17.15 19.98
C THR A 22 -8.23 15.91 20.85
N GLY A 23 -8.35 14.73 20.24
CA GLY A 23 -8.56 13.45 20.95
C GLY A 23 -9.99 13.27 21.46
N GLU A 24 -10.94 14.06 20.96
CA GLU A 24 -12.37 13.89 21.22
C GLU A 24 -12.93 12.67 20.48
N GLU A 25 -12.33 12.30 19.34
CA GLU A 25 -12.62 11.07 18.61
C GLU A 25 -11.40 10.13 18.65
N GLU A 26 -11.59 8.92 19.19
CA GLU A 26 -10.54 7.89 19.14
C GLU A 26 -10.25 7.56 17.68
N ILE A 27 -8.98 7.67 17.28
CA ILE A 27 -8.52 7.16 15.99
C ILE A 27 -8.85 5.68 15.96
N ALA A 28 -9.89 5.33 15.21
CA ALA A 28 -10.28 3.94 15.02
C ALA A 28 -9.12 3.22 14.33
N ASN A 29 -8.21 2.64 15.12
CA ASN A 29 -7.28 1.65 14.64
C ASN A 29 -8.15 0.55 14.06
N PRO A 30 -8.15 0.34 12.73
CA PRO A 30 -9.05 -0.63 12.15
C PRO A 30 -8.59 -1.99 12.66
N ILE A 31 -9.27 -2.52 13.67
CA ILE A 31 -9.12 -3.92 14.08
C ILE A 31 -9.51 -4.70 12.83
N LEU A 32 -8.49 -5.25 12.17
CA LEU A 32 -8.70 -6.02 10.95
C LEU A 32 -9.49 -7.26 11.38
N THR A 33 -10.76 -7.32 11.00
CA THR A 33 -11.66 -8.44 11.31
C THR A 33 -11.97 -9.24 10.05
N GLY A 34 -12.25 -10.54 10.24
CA GLY A 34 -12.59 -11.48 9.19
C GLY A 34 -11.49 -11.60 8.12
N LYS A 35 -11.89 -11.66 6.83
CA LYS A 35 -11.01 -11.93 5.69
C LYS A 35 -9.77 -11.02 5.60
N LYS A 36 -9.85 -9.78 6.09
CA LYS A 36 -8.71 -8.84 6.09
C LYS A 36 -7.62 -9.27 7.07
N ALA A 37 -8.00 -9.77 8.24
CA ALA A 37 -7.08 -10.31 9.23
C ALA A 37 -6.35 -11.55 8.69
N ASP A 38 -7.12 -12.46 8.09
CA ASP A 38 -6.57 -13.73 7.58
C ASP A 38 -5.63 -13.52 6.41
N SER A 39 -5.93 -12.55 5.52
CA SER A 39 -5.04 -12.18 4.41
C SER A 39 -3.69 -11.66 4.91
N GLN A 40 -3.69 -10.83 5.96
CA GLN A 40 -2.45 -10.32 6.55
C GLN A 40 -1.65 -11.44 7.22
N LYS A 41 -2.31 -12.28 8.03
CA LYS A 41 -1.68 -13.45 8.66
C LYS A 41 -1.03 -14.37 7.62
N GLY A 42 -1.72 -14.64 6.52
CA GLY A 42 -1.19 -15.42 5.39
C GLY A 42 0.02 -14.77 4.74
N GLY A 43 -0.02 -13.45 4.50
CA GLY A 43 1.09 -12.69 3.92
C GLY A 43 2.34 -12.68 4.80
N VAL A 44 2.18 -12.48 6.12
CA VAL A 44 3.28 -12.52 7.09
C VAL A 44 3.91 -13.92 7.13
N LYS A 45 3.08 -14.97 7.18
CA LYS A 45 3.55 -16.36 7.15
C LYS A 45 4.31 -16.67 5.86
N GLY A 46 3.75 -16.33 4.70
CA GLY A 46 4.35 -16.60 3.39
C GLY A 46 5.63 -15.81 3.13
N GLY A 47 5.71 -14.56 3.60
CA GLY A 47 6.93 -13.76 3.53
C GLY A 47 8.06 -14.38 4.36
N LYS A 48 7.76 -14.81 5.58
CA LYS A 48 8.74 -15.47 6.46
C LYS A 48 9.27 -16.77 5.86
N THR A 49 8.37 -17.65 5.39
CA THR A 49 8.79 -18.94 4.79
C THR A 49 9.66 -18.74 3.55
N ARG A 50 9.35 -17.76 2.70
CA ARG A 50 10.20 -17.40 1.54
C ARG A 50 11.60 -16.97 1.97
N MET A 51 11.71 -16.19 3.05
CA MET A 51 13.00 -15.68 3.51
C MET A 51 13.84 -16.77 4.17
N GLU A 52 13.22 -17.70 4.91
CA GLU A 52 13.90 -18.83 5.54
C GLU A 52 14.63 -19.73 4.54
N GLN A 53 14.10 -19.89 3.32
CA GLN A 53 14.71 -20.66 2.25
C GLN A 53 15.95 -20.00 1.61
N LEU A 54 16.17 -18.71 1.85
CA LEU A 54 17.27 -17.94 1.24
C LEU A 54 18.48 -17.85 2.16
N THR A 55 19.68 -17.91 1.58
CA THR A 55 20.94 -17.64 2.28
C THR A 55 21.12 -16.15 2.57
N LYS A 56 22.04 -15.79 3.47
CA LYS A 56 22.32 -14.39 3.83
C LYS A 56 22.72 -13.53 2.62
N GLU A 57 23.47 -14.10 1.69
CA GLU A 57 23.91 -13.43 0.45
C GLU A 57 22.73 -13.16 -0.47
N GLN A 58 21.91 -14.17 -0.75
CA GLN A 58 20.71 -14.04 -1.58
C GLN A 58 19.70 -13.02 -1.01
N ARG A 59 19.57 -12.95 0.32
CA ARG A 59 18.74 -11.93 0.98
C ARG A 59 19.29 -10.52 0.74
N SER A 60 20.61 -10.34 0.78
CA SER A 60 21.28 -9.06 0.52
C SER A 60 21.10 -8.61 -0.92
N GLU A 61 21.26 -9.51 -1.88
CA GLU A 61 21.02 -9.22 -3.30
C GLU A 61 19.58 -8.79 -3.58
N LEU A 62 18.61 -9.49 -2.97
CA LEU A 62 17.19 -9.15 -3.09
C LEU A 62 16.91 -7.74 -2.54
N ALA A 63 17.53 -7.39 -1.41
CA ALA A 63 17.40 -6.06 -0.80
C ALA A 63 17.98 -4.95 -1.70
N LYS A 64 19.16 -5.18 -2.29
CA LYS A 64 19.78 -4.25 -3.25
C LYS A 64 18.88 -4.05 -4.47
N LYS A 65 18.36 -5.13 -5.05
CA LYS A 65 17.42 -5.07 -6.18
C LYS A 65 16.14 -4.30 -5.84
N ALA A 66 15.59 -4.50 -4.64
CA ALA A 66 14.41 -3.77 -4.17
C ALA A 66 14.71 -2.29 -3.97
N ALA A 67 15.88 -1.94 -3.40
CA ALA A 67 16.30 -0.55 -3.26
C ALA A 67 16.46 0.13 -4.60
N GLN A 68 17.15 -0.50 -5.55
CA GLN A 68 17.29 -0.02 -6.92
C GLN A 68 15.92 0.23 -7.56
N ALA A 69 15.00 -0.74 -7.51
CA ALA A 69 13.66 -0.56 -8.06
C ALA A 69 12.87 0.60 -7.42
N ARG A 70 13.07 0.87 -6.12
CA ARG A 70 12.44 2.02 -5.45
C ARG A 70 13.04 3.34 -5.92
N TRP A 71 14.37 3.42 -6.01
CA TRP A 71 15.06 4.67 -6.33
C TRP A 71 15.06 4.99 -7.82
N ASP A 72 15.10 4.00 -8.70
CA ASP A 72 15.01 4.17 -10.16
C ASP A 72 13.65 4.77 -10.57
N ASN A 73 12.58 4.46 -9.82
CA ASN A 73 11.24 5.02 -10.03
C ASN A 73 10.96 6.27 -9.19
N ALA A 74 11.90 6.71 -8.34
CA ALA A 74 11.75 7.89 -7.48
C ALA A 74 12.28 9.18 -8.12
N ALA A 75 12.80 9.13 -9.35
CA ALA A 75 13.00 10.33 -10.15
C ALA A 75 11.63 11.05 -10.26
N PRO A 76 11.55 12.36 -9.99
CA PRO A 76 10.28 13.07 -9.95
C PRO A 76 9.58 12.90 -11.28
N ALA A 77 8.30 12.51 -11.23
CA ALA A 77 7.40 12.53 -12.37
C ALA A 77 7.19 13.98 -12.83
N THR A 78 8.20 14.53 -13.50
CA THR A 78 8.13 15.78 -14.23
C THR A 78 8.69 15.55 -15.62
N LYS A 79 7.75 15.60 -16.58
CA LYS A 79 7.89 15.78 -18.04
C LYS A 79 7.83 14.51 -18.90
N ALA A 80 6.73 14.49 -19.66
CA ALA A 80 6.51 13.90 -20.98
C ALA A 80 6.20 12.39 -21.06
N GLY A 81 5.10 12.09 -21.76
CA GLY A 81 4.52 10.77 -21.89
C GLY A 81 5.48 9.75 -22.49
N ALA A 82 5.69 8.66 -21.76
CA ALA A 82 6.21 7.42 -22.29
C ALA A 82 5.02 6.48 -22.51
N THR A 83 4.44 6.55 -23.71
CA THR A 83 3.49 5.55 -24.20
C THR A 83 4.21 4.20 -24.22
N LYS A 84 3.70 3.21 -23.49
CA LYS A 84 4.17 1.81 -23.62
C LYS A 84 3.99 1.38 -25.08
N PRO A 85 5.03 0.94 -25.81
CA PRO A 85 4.81 0.34 -27.12
C PRO A 85 4.24 -1.06 -26.91
N GLY A 86 3.09 -1.34 -27.53
CA GLY A 86 2.58 -2.69 -27.69
C GLY A 86 1.58 -3.16 -26.63
N LEU A 87 0.34 -2.70 -26.74
CA LEU A 87 -0.80 -3.57 -26.43
C LEU A 87 -1.80 -3.44 -27.58
N THR A 88 -1.60 -4.25 -28.62
CA THR A 88 -2.54 -4.40 -29.73
C THR A 88 -3.86 -4.91 -29.17
N LYS A 89 -4.85 -4.03 -29.07
CA LYS A 89 -6.23 -4.41 -28.81
C LYS A 89 -6.77 -4.96 -30.12
N GLN A 90 -6.88 -6.29 -30.23
CA GLN A 90 -7.68 -6.87 -31.30
C GLN A 90 -9.15 -6.49 -31.04
N ARG A 91 -9.81 -6.11 -32.13
CA ARG A 91 -11.18 -5.58 -32.19
C ARG A 91 -12.20 -6.65 -31.85
#